data_AF-A0A8H8DMB5-F1
#
_entry.id   AF-A0A8H8DMB5-F1
#
_cell.length_a   1.000
_cell.length_b   1.000
_cell.length_c   1.000
_cell.angle_alpha   90.00
_cell.angle_beta   90.00
_cell.angle_gamma   90.00
#
_symmetry.space_group_name_H-M   'P 1'
#
loop_
_entity.id
_entity.type
_entity.pdbx_description
1 polymer ?
#
loop_
_entity_poly.entity_id
_entity_poly.type
_entity_poly.pdbx_seq_one_letter_code
_entity_poly.pdbx_strand_id
1 'polypeptide(L)'
;MFEAGFAGPGTKFAYEDMYGGSDFLPFLNAGVPAGGVLTGAGEIKTGEERTEFGGLANAPLDPCYHLDCDTVENVSREALAMMSTAAAHGVGTLLNVDDLDAFLNGQG
;
A
#
# COMPACT_ATOMS: atom_id res chain seq x y z
N MET A 1 10.89 2.27 5.28
CA MET A 1 9.85 2.43 6.29
C MET A 1 8.74 1.39 6.19
N PHE A 2 7.83 1.46 5.20
CA PHE A 2 6.71 0.50 5.07
C PHE A 2 7.18 -0.90 4.68
N GLU A 3 8.22 -0.99 3.84
CA GLU A 3 8.83 -2.24 3.40
C GLU A 3 9.32 -3.13 4.55
N ALA A 4 9.73 -2.52 5.67
CA ALA A 4 10.14 -3.25 6.86
C ALA A 4 8.99 -4.07 7.48
N GLY A 5 7.73 -3.64 7.30
CA GLY A 5 6.57 -4.42 7.74
C GLY A 5 6.23 -5.60 6.81
N PHE A 6 6.90 -5.71 5.66
CA PHE A 6 6.86 -6.87 4.76
C PHE A 6 8.14 -7.73 4.87
N ALA A 7 8.89 -7.68 5.98
CA ALA A 7 10.13 -8.44 6.15
C ALA A 7 9.93 -9.93 6.55
N GLY A 8 8.70 -10.44 6.49
CA GLY A 8 8.38 -11.84 6.83
C GLY A 8 8.78 -12.84 5.73
N PRO A 9 8.94 -14.13 6.05
CA PRO A 9 9.13 -15.16 5.04
C PRO A 9 7.94 -15.19 4.07
N GLY A 10 8.20 -15.06 2.76
CA GLY A 10 7.19 -15.15 1.71
C GLY A 10 6.39 -13.88 1.45
N THR A 11 6.62 -12.80 2.20
CA THR A 11 5.96 -11.51 1.94
C THR A 11 6.70 -10.74 0.85
N LYS A 12 5.95 -10.20 -0.10
CA LYS A 12 6.45 -9.48 -1.27
C LYS A 12 5.74 -8.13 -1.35
N PHE A 13 6.43 -7.13 -1.87
CA PHE A 13 5.85 -5.80 -2.11
C PHE A 13 6.39 -5.22 -3.42
N ALA A 14 5.65 -4.28 -3.99
CA ALA A 14 6.09 -3.42 -5.08
C ALA A 14 5.82 -1.96 -4.71
N TYR A 15 6.50 -1.04 -5.38
CA TYR A 15 6.19 0.38 -5.29
C TYR A 15 5.16 0.74 -6.35
N GLU A 16 4.22 1.59 -5.94
CA GLU A 16 3.24 2.19 -6.82
C GLU A 16 3.35 3.70 -6.77
N ASP A 17 3.15 4.32 -7.91
CA ASP A 17 3.17 5.76 -8.04
C ASP A 17 1.89 6.37 -7.46
N MET A 18 2.06 7.46 -6.70
CA MET A 18 0.96 8.15 -6.02
C MET A 18 0.30 9.19 -6.93
N TYR A 19 -0.24 8.76 -8.09
CA TYR A 19 -0.82 9.65 -9.10
C TYR A 19 -2.21 10.19 -8.74
N GLY A 20 -2.99 9.49 -7.92
CA GLY A 20 -4.28 9.97 -7.45
C GLY A 20 -5.27 8.89 -7.03
N GLY A 21 -6.53 9.28 -6.88
CA GLY A 21 -7.62 8.37 -6.49
C GLY A 21 -7.72 8.09 -4.98
N SER A 22 -7.02 8.86 -4.14
CA SER A 22 -7.04 8.71 -2.68
C SER A 22 -6.78 10.04 -1.96
N ASP A 23 -6.94 10.04 -0.64
CA ASP A 23 -6.93 11.24 0.22
C ASP A 23 -5.52 11.83 0.45
N PHE A 24 -4.46 11.17 0.00
CA PHE A 24 -3.10 11.72 0.11
C PHE A 24 -2.87 12.93 -0.82
N LEU A 25 -3.65 13.07 -1.89
CA LEU A 25 -3.41 14.08 -2.94
C LEU A 25 -3.38 15.52 -2.41
N PRO A 26 -4.36 15.98 -1.60
CA PRO A 26 -4.31 17.32 -1.02
C PRO A 26 -3.07 17.60 -0.16
N PHE A 27 -2.53 16.58 0.54
CA PHE A 27 -1.30 16.72 1.33
C PHE A 27 -0.09 16.95 0.42
N LEU A 28 0.07 16.11 -0.60
CA LEU A 28 1.15 16.27 -1.58
C LEU A 28 1.10 17.64 -2.28
N ASN A 29 -0.11 18.08 -2.66
CA ASN A 29 -0.31 19.40 -3.29
C ASN A 29 0.03 20.58 -2.36
N ALA A 30 -0.07 20.39 -1.05
CA ALA A 30 0.32 21.37 -0.04
C ALA A 30 1.80 21.28 0.35
N GLY A 31 2.58 20.38 -0.27
CA GLY A 31 3.98 20.15 0.08
C GLY A 31 4.18 19.34 1.35
N VAL A 32 3.13 18.68 1.86
CA VAL A 32 3.22 17.78 3.01
C VAL A 32 3.57 16.37 2.50
N PRO A 33 4.70 15.78 2.93
CA PRO A 33 5.06 14.43 2.54
C PRO A 33 3.98 13.41 2.97
N ALA A 34 3.59 12.54 2.03
CA ALA A 34 2.58 11.51 2.26
C ALA A 34 3.04 10.17 1.68
N GLY A 35 2.52 9.08 2.23
CA GLY A 35 2.80 7.71 1.81
C GLY A 35 1.78 6.74 2.40
N GLY A 36 1.75 5.51 1.91
CA GLY A 36 0.80 4.51 2.36
C GLY A 36 1.02 3.14 1.74
N VAL A 37 0.02 2.27 1.92
CA VAL A 37 0.00 0.90 1.37
C VAL A 37 -1.34 0.67 0.66
N LEU A 38 -1.32 -0.19 -0.37
CA LEU A 38 -2.50 -0.58 -1.14
C LEU A 38 -2.33 -1.99 -1.69
N THR A 39 -3.44 -2.61 -2.08
CA THR A 39 -3.48 -3.93 -2.76
C THR A 39 -3.88 -3.82 -4.23
N GLY A 40 -4.12 -2.60 -4.72
CA GLY A 40 -4.73 -2.31 -6.02
C GLY A 40 -6.26 -2.29 -5.98
N ALA A 41 -6.87 -1.93 -7.11
CA ALA A 41 -8.31 -1.77 -7.30
C ALA A 41 -8.74 -2.40 -8.65
N GLY A 42 -9.31 -1.61 -9.56
CA GLY A 42 -9.82 -2.09 -10.85
C GLY A 42 -8.74 -2.39 -11.91
N GLU A 43 -7.45 -2.15 -11.60
CA GLU A 43 -6.35 -2.39 -12.52
C GLU A 43 -6.19 -3.88 -12.85
N ILE A 44 -5.73 -4.20 -14.07
CA ILE A 44 -5.58 -5.58 -14.51
C ILE A 44 -4.23 -6.14 -14.06
N LYS A 45 -4.27 -7.22 -13.28
CA LYS A 45 -3.08 -7.96 -12.86
C LYS A 45 -2.33 -8.52 -14.07
N THR A 46 -1.08 -8.12 -14.23
CA THR A 46 -0.16 -8.59 -15.26
C THR A 46 0.31 -10.03 -14.99
N GLY A 47 0.92 -10.66 -16.00
CA GLY A 47 1.55 -11.97 -15.83
C GLY A 47 2.74 -11.95 -14.85
N GLU A 48 3.46 -10.85 -14.80
CA GLU A 48 4.60 -10.64 -13.90
C GLU A 48 4.12 -10.51 -12.45
N GLU A 49 3.12 -9.66 -12.19
CA GLU A 49 2.51 -9.54 -10.85
C GLU A 49 1.86 -10.83 -10.38
N ARG A 50 1.27 -11.63 -11.28
CA ARG A 50 0.79 -12.97 -10.92
C ARG A 50 1.93 -13.89 -10.51
N THR A 51 3.06 -13.83 -11.23
CA THR A 51 4.24 -14.62 -10.88
C THR A 51 4.78 -14.21 -9.51
N GLU A 52 4.74 -12.91 -9.20
CA GLU A 52 5.25 -12.38 -7.95
C GLU A 52 4.27 -12.60 -6.78
N PHE A 53 3.03 -12.15 -6.92
CA PHE A 53 2.03 -12.07 -5.84
C PHE A 53 0.94 -13.14 -5.91
N GLY A 54 0.98 -14.05 -6.90
CA GLY A 54 -0.06 -15.05 -7.10
C GLY A 54 -1.38 -14.49 -7.63
N GLY A 55 -2.45 -15.29 -7.50
CA GLY A 55 -3.78 -14.98 -8.03
C GLY A 55 -3.92 -15.26 -9.53
N LEU A 56 -4.81 -14.50 -10.18
CA LEU A 56 -5.15 -14.65 -11.60
C LEU A 56 -4.57 -13.49 -12.42
N ALA A 57 -3.78 -13.80 -13.44
CA ALA A 57 -3.38 -12.81 -14.44
C ALA A 57 -4.56 -12.47 -15.37
N ASN A 58 -4.53 -11.27 -15.93
CA ASN A 58 -5.56 -10.72 -16.81
C ASN A 58 -6.95 -10.58 -16.14
N ALA A 59 -6.97 -10.46 -14.81
CA ALA A 59 -8.16 -10.15 -14.01
C ALA A 59 -7.91 -8.87 -13.19
N PRO A 60 -8.95 -8.14 -12.79
CA PRO A 60 -8.80 -7.00 -11.88
C PRO A 60 -8.13 -7.42 -10.57
N LEU A 61 -7.34 -6.53 -9.96
CA LEU A 61 -6.74 -6.74 -8.65
C LEU A 61 -7.83 -6.89 -7.56
N ASP A 62 -8.90 -6.12 -7.68
CA ASP A 62 -10.18 -6.29 -6.99
C ASP A 62 -11.33 -6.39 -8.01
N PRO A 63 -11.89 -7.60 -8.24
CA PRO A 63 -13.02 -7.81 -9.14
C PRO A 63 -14.33 -7.13 -8.71
N CYS A 64 -14.43 -6.69 -7.45
CA CYS A 64 -15.62 -6.05 -6.88
C CYS A 64 -15.46 -4.54 -6.67
N TYR A 65 -14.35 -3.92 -7.12
CA TYR A 65 -14.14 -2.49 -6.96
C TYR A 65 -15.33 -1.65 -7.49
N HIS A 66 -15.96 -0.86 -6.62
CA HIS A 66 -17.18 -0.07 -6.90
C HIS A 66 -18.42 -0.88 -7.36
N LEU A 67 -18.48 -2.18 -7.03
CA LEU A 67 -19.63 -3.03 -7.29
C LEU A 67 -20.35 -3.40 -6.00
N ASP A 68 -21.55 -3.97 -6.12
CA ASP A 68 -22.36 -4.41 -4.98
C ASP A 68 -21.75 -5.58 -4.20
N CYS A 69 -20.84 -6.33 -4.82
CA CYS A 69 -20.10 -7.40 -4.18
C CYS A 69 -18.90 -6.95 -3.32
N ASP A 70 -18.59 -5.65 -3.26
CA ASP A 70 -17.60 -5.09 -2.33
C ASP A 70 -18.11 -5.15 -0.88
N THR A 71 -17.89 -6.32 -0.29
CA THR A 71 -18.37 -6.70 1.04
C THR A 71 -17.25 -7.37 1.81
N VAL A 72 -17.48 -7.66 3.09
CA VAL A 72 -16.51 -8.39 3.92
C VAL A 72 -16.13 -9.77 3.39
N GLU A 73 -16.95 -10.35 2.50
CA GLU A 73 -16.66 -11.62 1.85
C GLU A 73 -15.61 -11.50 0.73
N ASN A 74 -15.35 -10.29 0.23
CA ASN A 74 -14.32 -10.00 -0.78
C ASN A 74 -12.96 -9.60 -0.14
N VAL A 75 -12.79 -9.79 1.18
CA VAL A 75 -11.55 -9.40 1.88
C VAL A 75 -10.59 -10.58 2.01
N SER A 76 -9.39 -10.44 1.44
CA SER A 76 -8.27 -11.33 1.76
C SER A 76 -7.74 -11.04 3.17
N ARG A 77 -7.95 -11.97 4.11
CA ARG A 77 -7.44 -11.85 5.49
C ARG A 77 -5.91 -11.79 5.55
N GLU A 78 -5.25 -12.48 4.63
CA GLU A 78 -3.79 -12.48 4.53
C GLU A 78 -3.27 -11.12 4.09
N ALA A 79 -3.84 -10.56 3.00
CA ALA A 79 -3.46 -9.23 2.53
C ALA A 79 -3.77 -8.16 3.58
N LEU A 80 -4.93 -8.24 4.25
CA LEU A 80 -5.30 -7.33 5.33
C LEU A 80 -4.26 -7.36 6.47
N ALA A 81 -3.82 -8.54 6.90
CA ALA A 81 -2.83 -8.69 7.95
C ALA A 81 -1.47 -8.09 7.54
N MET A 82 -1.01 -8.37 6.31
CA MET A 82 0.25 -7.82 5.78
C MET A 82 0.21 -6.30 5.68
N MET A 83 -0.84 -5.74 5.07
CA MET A 83 -0.98 -4.29 4.88
C MET A 83 -1.13 -3.56 6.21
N SER A 84 -1.89 -4.13 7.16
CA SER A 84 -2.02 -3.55 8.51
C SER A 84 -0.68 -3.55 9.25
N THR A 85 0.12 -4.61 9.11
CA THR A 85 1.46 -4.69 9.70
C THR A 85 2.40 -3.66 9.08
N ALA A 86 2.40 -3.52 7.76
CA ALA A 86 3.19 -2.51 7.05
C ALA A 86 2.80 -1.08 7.44
N ALA A 87 1.50 -0.77 7.49
CA ALA A 87 0.99 0.52 7.94
C ALA A 87 1.42 0.83 9.38
N ALA A 88 1.27 -0.13 10.30
CA ALA A 88 1.69 0.02 11.70
C ALA A 88 3.20 0.24 11.83
N HIS A 89 4.02 -0.50 11.06
CA HIS A 89 5.46 -0.28 10.99
C HIS A 89 5.78 1.14 10.51
N GLY A 90 5.12 1.61 9.45
CA GLY A 90 5.39 2.94 8.92
C GLY A 90 5.07 4.05 9.91
N VAL A 91 3.89 4.01 10.52
CA VAL A 91 3.50 4.97 11.57
C VAL A 91 4.45 4.86 12.77
N GLY A 92 4.75 3.65 13.22
CA GLY A 92 5.65 3.41 14.34
C GLY A 92 7.06 3.94 14.09
N THR A 93 7.60 3.81 12.88
CA THR A 93 8.90 4.40 12.52
C THR A 93 8.86 5.92 12.63
N LEU A 94 7.86 6.59 12.05
CA LEU A 94 7.76 8.06 12.09
C LEU A 94 7.59 8.61 13.50
N LEU A 95 6.85 7.91 14.37
CA LEU A 95 6.67 8.31 15.78
C LEU A 95 7.97 8.30 16.59
N ASN A 96 8.99 7.56 16.14
CA ASN A 96 10.28 7.44 16.82
C ASN A 96 11.39 8.27 16.16
N VAL A 97 11.04 9.17 15.23
CA VAL A 97 11.98 10.12 14.64
C VAL A 97 12.02 11.37 15.52
N ASP A 98 13.22 11.74 16.00
CA ASP A 98 13.41 12.91 16.88
C ASP A 98 13.05 14.24 16.20
N ASP A 99 13.47 14.41 14.93
CA ASP A 99 13.13 15.55 14.08
C ASP A 99 12.42 15.05 12.81
N LEU A 100 11.10 14.91 12.93
CA LEU A 100 10.25 14.40 11.86
C LEU A 100 10.28 15.32 10.61
N ASP A 101 10.36 16.64 10.81
CA ASP A 101 10.36 17.60 9.71
C ASP A 101 11.67 17.51 8.92
N ALA A 102 12.82 17.47 9.61
CA ALA A 102 14.11 17.28 8.94
C ALA A 102 14.18 15.94 8.21
N PHE A 103 13.69 14.85 8.82
CA PHE A 103 13.66 13.53 8.20
C PHE A 103 12.81 13.51 6.92
N LEU A 104 11.58 14.03 6.98
CA LEU A 104 10.66 14.02 5.85
C LEU A 104 11.10 14.94 4.71
N ASN A 105 11.82 16.02 5.01
CA ASN A 105 12.31 16.99 4.02
C ASN A 105 13.77 16.73 3.58
N GLY A 106 14.39 15.62 4.00
CA GLY A 106 15.75 15.25 3.60
C GLY A 106 16.83 16.22 4.09
N GLN A 107 16.60 16.83 5.26
CA GLN A 107 17.49 17.81 5.90
C GLN A 107 18.33 17.22 7.05
N GLY A 108 18.39 15.88 7.16
CA GLY A 108 19.13 15.13 8.18
C GLY A 108 20.42 14.49 7.70
#